data_AF-A0A7K2QM48-F1
#
_entry.id   AF-A0A7K2QM48-F1
#
_cell.length_a   1.000
_cell.length_b   1.000
_cell.length_c   1.000
_cell.angle_alpha   90.00
_cell.angle_beta   90.00
_cell.angle_gamma   90.00
#
_symmetry.space_group_name_H-M   'P 1'
#
loop_
_entity.id
_entity.type
_entity.pdbx_description
1 polymer ?
#
loop_
_entity_poly.entity_id
_entity_poly.type
_entity_poly.pdbx_seq_one_letter_code
_entity_poly.pdbx_strand_id
1 'polypeptide(L)'
;MNHPGITGPRGLPLPDLSAAFPGPFPISPHADAVERHLRQWTDNFDILPTRDARRALCNITGQGVARALPTADVDGLALSAELFLWLVAFDDAHGEATAAEDPVLLVDRVAELTRVLADDNALACPDDPVTA
;
A
#
# COMPACT_ATOMS: atom_id res chain seq x y z
N MET A 1 2.23 5.51 39.60
CA MET A 1 3.64 5.42 39.16
C MET A 1 3.67 5.93 37.72
N ASN A 2 4.34 7.05 37.46
CA ASN A 2 4.49 7.58 36.11
C ASN A 2 5.52 6.71 35.37
N HIS A 3 5.10 5.91 34.39
CA HIS A 3 6.05 5.31 33.47
C HIS A 3 6.74 6.44 32.68
N PRO A 4 8.08 6.43 32.58
CA PRO A 4 8.75 7.33 31.64
C PRO A 4 8.21 7.00 30.25
N GLY A 5 7.53 7.97 29.63
CA GLY A 5 6.90 7.76 28.33
C GLY A 5 7.93 7.29 27.29
N ILE A 6 7.49 6.51 26.31
CA ILE A 6 8.33 6.13 25.19
C ILE A 6 8.69 7.43 24.45
N THR A 7 9.98 7.68 24.25
CA THR A 7 10.45 8.89 23.56
C THR A 7 10.76 8.53 22.12
N GLY A 8 10.10 9.21 21.17
CA GLY A 8 10.29 8.99 19.75
C GLY A 8 11.62 9.55 19.21
N PRO A 9 11.95 9.28 17.93
CA PRO A 9 13.21 9.67 17.30
C PRO A 9 13.47 11.19 17.24
N ARG A 10 12.48 12.03 17.58
CA ARG A 10 12.61 13.50 17.67
C ARG A 10 12.48 14.03 19.11
N GLY A 11 12.59 13.18 20.13
CA GLY A 11 12.41 13.60 21.52
C GLY A 11 10.95 13.86 21.93
N LEU A 12 10.00 13.59 21.02
CA LEU A 12 8.58 13.78 21.28
C LEU A 12 8.03 12.59 22.10
N PRO A 13 7.12 12.85 23.05
CA PRO A 13 6.45 11.79 23.79
C PRO A 13 5.58 10.95 22.84
N LEU A 14 5.69 9.63 22.94
CA LEU A 14 4.86 8.66 22.24
C LEU A 14 3.94 7.94 23.24
N PRO A 15 2.73 7.53 22.81
CA PRO A 15 1.86 6.72 23.64
C PRO A 15 2.51 5.35 23.91
N ASP A 16 2.44 4.90 25.16
CA ASP A 16 2.75 3.52 25.51
C ASP A 16 1.48 2.67 25.36
N LEU A 17 1.49 1.79 24.37
CA LEU A 17 0.38 0.89 24.06
C LEU A 17 0.60 -0.54 24.57
N SER A 18 1.69 -0.80 25.29
CA SER A 18 2.09 -2.17 25.70
C SER A 18 1.06 -2.87 26.59
N ALA A 19 0.31 -2.11 27.40
CA ALA A 19 -0.76 -2.65 28.23
C ALA A 19 -1.97 -3.14 27.42
N ALA A 20 -2.26 -2.52 26.29
CA ALA A 20 -3.40 -2.87 25.43
C ALA A 20 -3.00 -3.85 24.32
N PHE A 21 -1.81 -3.68 23.75
CA PHE A 21 -1.27 -4.46 22.63
C PHE A 21 0.10 -5.03 23.00
N PRO A 22 0.15 -6.03 23.89
CA PRO A 22 1.41 -6.64 24.28
C PRO A 22 2.02 -7.40 23.10
N GLY A 23 3.31 -7.18 22.87
CA GLY A 23 4.08 -7.94 21.89
C GLY A 23 4.52 -9.32 22.42
N PRO A 24 5.13 -10.17 21.56
CA PRO A 24 5.45 -9.91 20.16
C PRO A 24 4.22 -9.97 19.24
N PHE A 25 4.20 -9.15 18.20
CA PHE A 25 3.15 -9.21 17.18
C PHE A 25 3.41 -10.40 16.25
N PRO A 26 2.41 -11.28 16.02
CA PRO A 26 2.53 -12.38 15.07
C PRO A 26 2.96 -11.89 13.68
N ILE A 27 3.77 -12.70 13.01
CA ILE A 27 4.24 -12.41 11.65
C ILE A 27 4.18 -13.67 10.82
N SER A 28 3.76 -13.53 9.56
CA SER A 28 3.79 -14.61 8.58
C SER A 28 5.23 -15.10 8.33
N PRO A 29 5.45 -16.42 8.16
CA PRO A 29 6.74 -16.95 7.75
C PRO A 29 7.15 -16.52 6.32
N HIS A 30 6.24 -15.91 5.57
CA HIS A 30 6.46 -15.47 4.18
C HIS A 30 6.91 -14.00 4.06
N ALA A 31 7.16 -13.29 5.16
CA ALA A 31 7.47 -11.86 5.15
C ALA A 31 8.59 -11.47 4.16
N ASP A 32 9.74 -12.17 4.21
CA ASP A 32 10.86 -11.88 3.32
C ASP A 32 10.56 -12.22 1.85
N ALA A 33 9.71 -13.23 1.62
CA ALA A 33 9.30 -13.60 0.27
C ALA A 33 8.43 -12.52 -0.36
N VAL A 34 7.48 -11.99 0.41
CA VAL A 34 6.60 -10.89 0.01
C VAL A 34 7.40 -9.61 -0.25
N GLU A 35 8.38 -9.27 0.59
CA GLU A 35 9.23 -8.10 0.34
C GLU A 35 10.01 -8.23 -0.97
N ARG A 36 10.59 -9.41 -1.26
CA ARG A 36 11.29 -9.65 -2.53
C ARG A 36 10.34 -9.55 -3.73
N HIS A 37 9.15 -10.12 -3.60
CA HIS A 37 8.10 -10.05 -4.60
C HIS A 37 7.73 -8.60 -4.93
N LEU A 38 7.48 -7.76 -3.91
CA LEU A 38 7.20 -6.34 -4.10
C LEU A 38 8.30 -5.59 -4.85
N ARG A 39 9.57 -5.89 -4.55
CA ARG A 39 10.70 -5.26 -5.27
C ARG A 39 10.66 -5.59 -6.75
N GLN A 40 10.39 -6.84 -7.12
CA GLN A 40 10.28 -7.27 -8.51
C GLN A 40 9.05 -6.64 -9.18
N TRP A 41 7.90 -6.65 -8.50
CA TRP A 41 6.66 -6.10 -9.03
C TRP A 41 6.77 -4.58 -9.28
N THR A 42 7.28 -3.82 -8.31
CA THR A 42 7.50 -2.37 -8.47
C THR A 42 8.53 -2.02 -9.53
N ASP A 43 9.53 -2.89 -9.77
CA ASP A 43 10.47 -2.77 -10.88
C ASP A 43 9.78 -2.95 -12.25
N ASN A 44 8.81 -3.86 -12.36
CA ASN A 44 8.12 -4.14 -13.62
C ASN A 44 7.14 -3.03 -14.03
N PHE A 45 6.53 -2.35 -13.06
CA PHE A 45 5.48 -1.35 -13.30
C PHE A 45 5.95 0.10 -13.11
N ASP A 46 7.23 0.33 -12.81
CA ASP A 46 7.85 1.65 -12.59
C ASP A 46 7.05 2.54 -11.62
N ILE A 47 6.56 1.94 -10.53
CA ILE A 47 5.61 2.58 -9.60
C ILE A 47 6.28 3.66 -8.75
N LEU A 48 7.57 3.50 -8.45
CA LEU A 48 8.28 4.35 -7.48
C LEU A 48 9.45 5.08 -8.13
N PRO A 49 9.58 6.40 -7.92
CA PRO A 49 10.48 7.26 -8.69
C PRO A 49 11.96 7.06 -8.36
N THR A 50 12.28 6.43 -7.22
CA THR A 50 13.66 6.23 -6.79
C THR A 50 13.88 4.85 -6.18
N ARG A 51 15.12 4.35 -6.32
CA ARG A 51 15.55 3.08 -5.71
C ARG A 51 15.45 3.09 -4.17
N ASP A 52 15.64 4.25 -3.55
CA ASP A 52 15.57 4.41 -2.10
C ASP A 52 14.12 4.38 -1.60
N ALA A 53 13.21 5.10 -2.26
CA ALA A 53 11.78 5.01 -1.99
C ALA A 53 11.28 3.57 -2.17
N ARG A 54 11.70 2.90 -3.25
CA ARG A 54 11.41 1.48 -3.46
C ARG A 54 11.90 0.60 -2.33
N ARG A 55 13.15 0.77 -1.90
CA ARG A 55 13.71 -0.04 -0.82
C ARG A 55 12.96 0.14 0.49
N ALA A 56 12.64 1.38 0.85
CA ALA A 56 11.94 1.69 2.09
C ALA A 56 10.49 1.19 2.05
N LEU A 57 9.76 1.51 0.97
CA LEU A 57 8.34 1.20 0.88
C LEU A 57 8.07 -0.30 0.72
N CYS A 58 8.89 -1.03 -0.07
CA CYS A 58 8.76 -2.49 -0.16
C CYS A 58 8.98 -3.18 1.20
N ASN A 59 9.97 -2.71 1.97
CA ASN A 59 10.26 -3.26 3.29
C ASN A 59 9.10 -3.01 4.26
N ILE A 60 8.71 -1.75 4.48
CA ILE A 60 7.67 -1.43 5.46
C ILE A 60 6.32 -2.06 5.09
N THR A 61 5.94 -2.07 3.82
CA THR A 61 4.68 -2.68 3.36
C THR A 61 4.72 -4.18 3.48
N GLY A 62 5.78 -4.85 2.98
CA GLY A 62 5.89 -6.32 3.09
C GLY A 62 5.88 -6.80 4.55
N GLN A 63 6.64 -6.12 5.41
CA GLN A 63 6.68 -6.41 6.84
C GLN A 63 5.36 -6.08 7.56
N GLY A 64 4.67 -5.02 7.15
CA GLY A 64 3.38 -4.60 7.69
C GLY A 64 2.26 -5.58 7.33
N VAL A 65 2.14 -5.94 6.05
CA VAL A 65 1.14 -6.91 5.57
C VAL A 65 1.37 -8.28 6.21
N ALA A 66 2.62 -8.74 6.34
CA ALA A 66 2.92 -9.99 7.02
C ALA A 66 2.51 -10.02 8.50
N ARG A 67 2.39 -8.87 9.17
CA ARG A 67 1.87 -8.75 10.54
C ARG A 67 0.36 -8.56 10.60
N ALA A 68 -0.21 -7.88 9.60
CA ALA A 68 -1.65 -7.70 9.49
C ALA A 68 -2.38 -9.01 9.13
N LEU A 69 -1.74 -9.85 8.31
CA LEU A 69 -2.29 -11.11 7.79
C LEU A 69 -1.35 -12.29 8.10
N PRO A 70 -1.06 -12.59 9.38
CA PRO A 70 0.03 -13.51 9.75
C PRO A 70 -0.20 -14.96 9.32
N THR A 71 -1.44 -15.34 9.01
CA THR A 71 -1.83 -16.70 8.61
C THR A 71 -2.21 -16.82 7.13
N ALA A 72 -2.13 -15.73 6.36
CA ALA A 72 -2.43 -15.77 4.94
C ALA A 72 -1.34 -16.56 4.19
N ASP A 73 -1.75 -17.19 3.08
CA ASP A 73 -0.82 -17.83 2.16
C ASP A 73 0.01 -16.78 1.41
N VAL A 74 1.03 -17.27 0.70
CA VAL A 74 1.97 -16.41 -0.01
C VAL A 74 1.28 -15.55 -1.09
N ASP A 75 0.29 -16.10 -1.78
CA ASP A 75 -0.41 -15.41 -2.88
C ASP A 75 -1.33 -14.31 -2.32
N GLY A 76 -2.08 -14.59 -1.27
CA GLY A 76 -2.91 -13.59 -0.58
C GLY A 76 -2.10 -12.46 0.04
N LEU A 77 -0.91 -12.77 0.57
CA LEU A 77 0.04 -11.77 1.06
C LEU A 77 0.62 -10.93 -0.06
N ALA A 78 1.01 -11.55 -1.18
CA ALA A 78 1.55 -10.84 -2.34
C ALA A 78 0.51 -9.84 -2.89
N LEU A 79 -0.71 -10.28 -3.15
CA LEU A 79 -1.80 -9.43 -3.64
C LEU A 79 -2.09 -8.27 -2.68
N SER A 80 -2.20 -8.57 -1.38
CA SER A 80 -2.46 -7.53 -0.38
C SER A 80 -1.32 -6.52 -0.34
N ALA A 81 -0.07 -6.99 -0.36
CA ALA A 81 1.09 -6.13 -0.32
C ALA A 81 1.21 -5.24 -1.56
N GLU A 82 0.93 -5.77 -2.76
CA GLU A 82 0.89 -5.00 -4.01
C GLU A 82 -0.15 -3.87 -3.92
N LEU A 83 -1.37 -4.19 -3.49
CA LEU A 83 -2.45 -3.23 -3.36
C LEU A 83 -2.12 -2.14 -2.32
N PHE A 84 -1.62 -2.51 -1.15
CA PHE A 84 -1.24 -1.53 -0.12
C PHE A 84 -0.06 -0.66 -0.57
N LEU A 85 0.93 -1.22 -1.26
CA LEU A 85 2.04 -0.44 -1.79
C LEU A 85 1.54 0.54 -2.84
N TRP A 86 0.71 0.08 -3.77
CA TRP A 86 0.12 0.93 -4.80
C TRP A 86 -0.66 2.11 -4.21
N LEU A 87 -1.50 1.86 -3.20
CA LEU A 87 -2.27 2.90 -2.53
C LEU A 87 -1.36 3.95 -1.87
N VAL A 88 -0.30 3.53 -1.17
CA VAL A 88 0.64 4.47 -0.55
C VAL A 88 1.43 5.24 -1.61
N ALA A 89 1.88 4.59 -2.67
CA ALA A 89 2.59 5.25 -3.76
C ALA A 89 1.69 6.30 -4.46
N PHE A 90 0.41 5.98 -4.66
CA PHE A 90 -0.58 6.92 -5.19
C PHE A 90 -0.77 8.11 -4.25
N ASP A 91 -0.90 7.87 -2.94
CA ASP A 91 -1.06 8.93 -1.94
C ASP A 91 0.15 9.87 -1.87
N ASP A 92 1.38 9.31 -1.83
CA ASP A 92 2.62 10.09 -1.83
C ASP A 92 2.74 10.99 -3.08
N ALA A 93 2.39 10.45 -4.25
CA ALA A 93 2.52 11.17 -5.53
C ALA A 93 1.38 12.17 -5.77
N HIS A 94 0.15 11.81 -5.41
CA HIS A 94 -1.05 12.54 -5.80
C HIS A 94 -1.81 13.14 -4.62
N GLY A 95 -1.97 12.40 -3.52
CA GLY A 95 -2.66 12.86 -2.32
C GLY A 95 -1.91 13.98 -1.59
N GLU A 96 -0.61 13.81 -1.42
CA GLU A 96 0.28 14.78 -0.78
C GLU A 96 0.84 15.78 -1.82
N ALA A 97 1.67 15.32 -2.75
CA ALA A 97 2.42 16.23 -3.63
C ALA A 97 1.52 16.97 -4.63
N THR A 98 0.70 16.25 -5.41
CA THR A 98 -0.15 16.88 -6.43
C THR A 98 -1.28 17.72 -5.81
N ALA A 99 -1.96 17.22 -4.77
CA ALA A 99 -3.08 17.95 -4.16
C ALA A 99 -2.66 19.21 -3.41
N ALA A 100 -1.43 19.26 -2.89
CA ALA A 100 -0.86 20.47 -2.31
C ALA A 100 -0.64 21.57 -3.37
N GLU A 101 -0.40 21.19 -4.62
CA GLU A 101 -0.23 22.12 -5.75
C GLU A 101 -1.59 22.53 -6.36
N ASP A 102 -2.41 21.54 -6.75
CA ASP A 102 -3.76 21.73 -7.29
C ASP A 102 -4.67 20.52 -6.97
N PRO A 103 -5.64 20.67 -6.05
CA PRO A 103 -6.59 19.60 -5.70
C PRO A 103 -7.42 19.07 -6.88
N VAL A 104 -7.61 19.85 -7.95
CA VAL A 104 -8.37 19.41 -9.13
C VAL A 104 -7.65 18.28 -9.86
N LEU A 105 -6.32 18.34 -9.91
CA LEU A 105 -5.51 17.28 -10.53
C LEU A 105 -5.67 15.93 -9.80
N LEU A 106 -5.81 15.95 -8.46
CA LEU A 106 -6.12 14.74 -7.70
C LEU A 106 -7.52 14.20 -8.06
N VAL A 107 -8.53 15.08 -8.19
CA VAL A 107 -9.89 14.68 -8.59
C VAL A 107 -9.87 13.99 -9.96
N ASP A 108 -9.13 14.54 -10.93
CA ASP A 108 -9.00 13.96 -12.26
C ASP A 108 -8.35 12.56 -12.21
N ARG A 109 -7.29 12.38 -11.40
CA ARG A 109 -6.65 11.07 -11.21
C ARG A 109 -7.57 10.04 -10.55
N VAL A 110 -8.33 10.45 -9.54
CA VAL A 110 -9.31 9.57 -8.88
C VAL A 110 -10.43 9.19 -9.85
N ALA A 111 -10.87 10.11 -10.71
CA ALA A 111 -11.88 9.82 -11.73
C ALA A 111 -11.38 8.79 -12.76
N GLU A 112 -10.13 8.88 -13.21
CA GLU A 112 -9.49 7.88 -14.08
C GLU A 112 -9.51 6.48 -13.44
N LEU A 113 -9.10 6.37 -12.17
CA LEU A 113 -9.07 5.11 -11.44
C LEU A 113 -10.46 4.54 -11.17
N THR A 114 -11.45 5.40 -10.94
CA THR A 114 -12.84 4.97 -10.73
C THR A 114 -13.40 4.30 -11.98
N ARG A 115 -13.05 4.77 -13.19
CA ARG A 115 -13.44 4.10 -14.44
C ARG A 115 -12.82 2.72 -14.61
N VAL A 116 -11.57 2.55 -14.17
CA VAL A 116 -10.91 1.22 -14.13
C VAL A 116 -11.67 0.27 -13.20
N LEU A 117 -12.12 0.76 -12.04
CA LEU A 117 -12.91 -0.03 -11.09
C LEU A 117 -14.33 -0.34 -11.59
N ALA A 118 -14.92 0.56 -12.40
CA ALA A 118 -16.26 0.40 -12.95
C ALA A 118 -16.31 -0.56 -14.17
N ASP A 119 -15.16 -1.04 -14.64
CA ASP A 119 -15.03 -1.90 -15.82
C ASP A 119 -15.58 -1.27 -17.11
N ASP A 120 -15.45 0.05 -17.27
CA ASP A 120 -15.75 0.76 -18.54
C ASP A 120 -14.80 0.36 -19.70
N ASN A 121 -13.85 -0.55 -19.44
CA ASN A 121 -13.00 -1.22 -20.42
C ASN A 121 -13.45 -2.65 -20.74
N ALA A 122 -14.59 -3.12 -20.22
CA ALA A 122 -15.30 -4.25 -20.82
C ALA A 122 -15.65 -3.84 -22.25
N LEU A 123 -14.77 -4.23 -23.18
CA LEU A 123 -14.89 -4.05 -24.61
C LEU A 123 -16.37 -4.14 -24.98
N ALA A 124 -16.91 -3.07 -25.57
CA ALA A 124 -18.11 -3.19 -26.36
C ALA A 124 -17.93 -4.43 -27.24
N CYS A 125 -18.69 -5.49 -26.95
CA CYS A 125 -18.68 -6.68 -27.78
C CYS A 125 -19.04 -6.21 -29.19
N PRO A 126 -18.11 -6.26 -30.17
CA PRO A 126 -18.49 -5.97 -31.53
C PRO A 126 -19.39 -7.14 -31.95
N ASP A 127 -20.66 -6.83 -32.20
CA ASP A 127 -21.72 -7.73 -32.64
C ASP A 127 -22.40 -8.58 -31.55
N ASP A 128 -23.31 -7.96 -30.80
CA ASP A 128 -24.52 -8.67 -30.33
C ASP A 128 -25.67 -8.38 -31.30
N PRO A 129 -26.07 -9.32 -32.18
CA PRO A 129 -27.10 -9.09 -33.20
C PRO A 129 -28.53 -9.22 -32.65
N VAL A 130 -28.75 -9.05 -31.34
CA VAL A 130 -30.07 -9.23 -30.71
C VAL A 130 -30.61 -7.94 -30.09
N THR A 131 -30.54 -6.84 -30.83
CA THR A 131 -31.53 -5.75 -30.70
C THR A 131 -31.84 -5.19 -32.09
N ALA A 132 -32.68 -5.95 -32.80
CA ALA A 132 -33.55 -5.42 -33.86
C ALA A 132 -34.84 -4.85 -33.24
#